data_AF-A0A1R0KI77-F1
#
_entry.id   AF-A0A1R0KI77-F1
#
_cell.length_a   1.000
_cell.length_b   1.000
_cell.length_c   1.000
_cell.angle_alpha   90.00
_cell.angle_beta   90.00
_cell.angle_gamma   90.00
#
_symmetry.space_group_name_H-M   'P 1'
#
loop_
_entity.id
_entity.type
_entity.pdbx_description
1 polymer ?
#
loop_
_entity_poly.entity_id
_entity_poly.type
_entity_poly.pdbx_seq_one_letter_code
_entity_poly.pdbx_strand_id
1 'polypeptide(L)'
;MSTSHDGFAVSGNLPHLAERMVGLSKAIDNALIDLEKSIKPMTDSWIGQGATNYTELQRKWHATTSAMEGRFTKGHQTLSLSYDNYQRTDKNIGAKFQL
;
A
#
# COMPACT_ATOMS: atom_id res chain seq x y z
N MET A 1 27.35 -29.31 -3.60
CA MET A 1 27.24 -27.83 -3.52
C MET A 1 25.96 -27.52 -2.78
N SER A 2 26.06 -27.25 -1.48
CA SER A 2 24.90 -26.84 -0.68
C SER A 2 24.62 -25.39 -1.03
N THR A 3 23.51 -25.13 -1.71
CA THR A 3 22.95 -23.78 -1.82
C THR A 3 22.49 -23.39 -0.43
N SER A 4 23.40 -22.76 0.32
CA SER A 4 23.08 -22.04 1.54
C SER A 4 21.90 -21.13 1.22
N HIS A 5 20.70 -21.54 1.64
CA HIS A 5 19.56 -20.66 1.63
C HIS A 5 19.90 -19.61 2.67
N ASP A 6 20.41 -18.49 2.17
CA ASP A 6 20.64 -17.27 2.93
C ASP A 6 19.27 -16.78 3.40
N GLY A 7 18.75 -17.40 4.45
CA GLY A 7 17.45 -17.14 5.05
C GLY A 7 17.37 -15.77 5.73
N PHE A 8 18.45 -14.98 5.65
CA PHE A 8 18.56 -13.64 6.23
C PHE A 8 18.62 -12.53 5.17
N ALA A 9 18.81 -12.85 3.88
CA ALA A 9 18.76 -11.87 2.81
C ALA A 9 17.30 -11.46 2.50
N VAL A 10 16.76 -10.53 3.28
CA VAL A 10 15.56 -9.79 2.87
C VAL A 10 15.90 -9.04 1.60
N SER A 11 15.37 -9.50 0.47
CA SER A 11 15.69 -8.92 -0.84
C SER A 11 15.42 -7.41 -0.85
N GLY A 12 16.33 -6.62 -1.44
CA GLY A 12 16.13 -5.18 -1.64
C GLY A 12 14.90 -4.83 -2.49
N ASN A 13 14.17 -5.82 -3.01
CA ASN A 13 12.90 -5.64 -3.71
C ASN A 13 11.71 -5.35 -2.77
N LEU A 14 11.83 -5.62 -1.46
CA LEU A 14 10.71 -5.42 -0.52
C LEU A 14 10.34 -3.95 -0.28
N PRO A 15 11.30 -3.03 -0.03
CA PRO A 15 11.00 -1.59 0.04
C PRO A 15 10.34 -1.07 -1.26
N HIS A 16 10.88 -1.46 -2.43
CA HIS A 16 10.34 -1.09 -3.73
C HIS A 16 8.93 -1.65 -4.01
N LEU A 17 8.60 -2.84 -3.49
CA LEU A 17 7.24 -3.39 -3.60
C LEU A 17 6.26 -2.55 -2.78
N ALA A 18 6.65 -2.19 -1.56
CA ALA A 18 5.81 -1.42 -0.67
C ALA A 18 5.55 0.01 -1.20
N GLU A 19 6.58 0.68 -1.72
CA GLU A 19 6.43 1.96 -2.42
C GLU A 19 5.49 1.85 -3.61
N ARG A 20 5.62 0.79 -4.41
CA ARG A 20 4.71 0.51 -5.53
C ARG A 20 3.26 0.34 -5.06
N MET A 21 3.02 -0.36 -3.96
CA MET A 21 1.65 -0.53 -3.43
C MET A 21 1.03 0.79 -2.97
N VAL A 22 1.80 1.68 -2.33
CA VAL A 22 1.35 3.04 -1.98
C VAL A 22 1.06 3.86 -3.23
N GLY A 23 1.91 3.75 -4.26
CA GLY A 23 1.67 4.41 -5.56
C GLY A 23 0.38 3.92 -6.22
N LEU A 24 0.13 2.60 -6.21
CA LEU A 24 -1.09 2.02 -6.77
C LEU A 24 -2.34 2.44 -6.00
N SER A 25 -2.31 2.55 -4.67
CA SER A 25 -3.48 3.04 -3.92
C SER A 25 -3.83 4.48 -4.25
N LYS A 26 -2.82 5.34 -4.43
CA LYS A 26 -3.04 6.73 -4.87
C LYS A 26 -3.61 6.80 -6.29
N ALA A 27 -3.15 5.93 -7.17
CA ALA A 27 -3.68 5.85 -8.54
C ALA A 27 -5.17 5.41 -8.55
N ILE A 28 -5.54 4.45 -7.70
CA ILE A 28 -6.93 4.03 -7.52
C ILE A 28 -7.77 5.20 -7.00
N ASP A 29 -7.30 5.90 -5.97
CA ASP A 29 -8.03 7.02 -5.37
C ASP A 29 -8.29 8.16 -6.38
N ASN A 30 -7.27 8.54 -7.15
CA ASN A 30 -7.40 9.53 -8.23
C ASN A 30 -8.43 9.09 -9.29
N ALA A 31 -8.41 7.83 -9.70
CA ALA A 31 -9.37 7.31 -10.68
C ALA A 31 -10.82 7.38 -10.17
N LEU A 32 -11.04 7.14 -8.87
CA LEU A 32 -12.37 7.30 -8.27
C LEU A 32 -12.80 8.76 -8.18
N ILE A 33 -11.90 9.67 -7.81
CA ILE A 33 -12.16 11.12 -7.80
C ILE A 33 -12.53 11.62 -9.21
N ASP A 34 -11.85 11.13 -10.24
CA ASP A 34 -12.16 11.53 -11.62
C ASP A 34 -13.51 10.95 -12.08
N LEU A 35 -13.82 9.71 -11.67
CA LEU A 35 -15.14 9.12 -11.89
C LEU A 35 -16.23 9.97 -11.21
N GLU A 36 -16.04 10.39 -9.96
CA GLU A 36 -16.98 11.30 -9.26
C GLU A 36 -17.26 12.57 -10.05
N LYS A 37 -16.21 13.25 -10.49
CA LYS A 37 -16.35 14.48 -11.27
C LYS A 37 -17.13 14.25 -12.56
N SER A 38 -16.89 13.11 -13.22
CA SER A 38 -17.53 12.78 -14.50
C SER A 38 -19.03 12.50 -14.34
N ILE A 39 -19.44 11.87 -13.24
CA ILE A 39 -20.84 11.51 -13.01
C ILE A 39 -21.62 12.57 -12.22
N LYS A 40 -20.92 13.50 -11.55
CA LYS A 40 -21.53 14.55 -10.74
C LYS A 40 -22.69 15.30 -11.41
N PRO A 41 -22.59 15.75 -12.68
CA PRO A 41 -23.70 16.46 -13.33
C PRO A 41 -24.97 15.61 -13.46
N MET A 42 -24.82 14.29 -13.63
CA MET A 42 -25.94 13.35 -13.69
C MET A 42 -26.50 13.05 -12.29
N THR A 43 -25.62 12.89 -11.30
CA THR A 43 -26.06 12.59 -9.93
C THR A 43 -26.72 13.78 -9.24
N ASP A 44 -26.40 15.01 -9.65
CA ASP A 44 -27.01 16.23 -9.10
C ASP A 44 -28.51 16.33 -9.45
N SER A 45 -28.98 15.65 -10.49
CA SER A 45 -30.40 15.56 -10.82
C SER A 45 -31.11 14.36 -10.17
N TRP A 46 -30.38 13.50 -9.45
CA TRP A 46 -30.98 12.33 -8.80
C TRP A 46 -31.72 12.77 -7.55
N ILE A 47 -32.96 12.29 -7.41
CA ILE A 47 -33.80 12.50 -6.24
C ILE A 47 -34.30 11.16 -5.71
N GLY A 48 -34.61 11.10 -4.42
CA GLY A 48 -35.10 9.89 -3.77
C GLY A 48 -34.03 8.81 -3.60
N GLN A 49 -34.44 7.54 -3.67
CA GLN A 49 -33.61 6.40 -3.27
C GLN A 49 -32.30 6.26 -4.07
N GLY A 50 -32.31 6.64 -5.36
CA GLY A 50 -31.11 6.59 -6.21
C GLY A 50 -29.99 7.50 -5.71
N ALA A 51 -30.32 8.73 -5.30
CA ALA A 51 -29.38 9.68 -4.73
C ALA A 51 -28.80 9.21 -3.39
N THR A 52 -29.66 8.64 -2.53
CA THR A 52 -29.26 8.06 -1.25
C THR A 52 -28.30 6.88 -1.45
N ASN A 53 -28.64 5.94 -2.34
CA ASN A 53 -27.81 4.77 -2.64
C ASN A 53 -26.45 5.18 -3.21
N TYR A 54 -26.44 6.18 -4.10
CA TYR A 54 -25.21 6.72 -4.65
C TYR A 54 -24.34 7.36 -3.58
N THR A 55 -24.91 8.19 -2.71
CA THR A 55 -24.17 8.81 -1.60
C THR A 55 -23.58 7.75 -0.67
N GLU A 56 -24.31 6.67 -0.41
CA GLU A 56 -23.79 5.57 0.41
C GLU A 56 -22.66 4.81 -0.29
N LEU A 57 -22.79 4.54 -1.60
CA LEU A 57 -21.74 3.93 -2.40
C LEU A 57 -20.49 4.83 -2.43
N GLN A 58 -20.69 6.14 -2.62
CA GLN A 58 -19.67 7.17 -2.58
C GLN A 58 -19.00 7.27 -1.20
N ARG A 59 -19.69 6.92 -0.12
CA ARG A 59 -19.03 6.83 1.18
C ARG A 59 -18.20 5.55 1.31
N LYS A 60 -18.72 4.42 0.82
CA LYS A 60 -18.10 3.10 0.94
C LYS A 60 -16.78 2.99 0.18
N TRP A 61 -16.71 3.51 -1.05
CA TRP A 61 -15.48 3.42 -1.84
C TRP A 61 -14.34 4.29 -1.26
N HIS A 62 -14.60 5.52 -0.75
CA HIS A 62 -13.66 6.42 -0.08
C HIS A 62 -13.13 5.79 1.20
N ALA A 63 -14.03 5.20 1.99
CA ALA A 63 -13.61 4.44 3.17
C ALA A 63 -12.70 3.27 2.80
N THR A 64 -12.97 2.61 1.67
CA THR A 64 -12.18 1.46 1.19
C THR A 64 -10.81 1.90 0.66
N THR A 65 -10.72 2.96 -0.16
CA THR A 65 -9.44 3.46 -0.68
C THR A 65 -8.56 4.01 0.44
N SER A 66 -9.14 4.77 1.37
CA SER A 66 -8.43 5.25 2.56
C SER A 66 -7.92 4.09 3.43
N ALA A 67 -8.74 3.04 3.62
CA ALA A 67 -8.29 1.84 4.33
C ALA A 67 -7.17 1.09 3.61
N MET A 68 -7.20 1.03 2.27
CA MET A 68 -6.13 0.44 1.46
C MET A 68 -4.82 1.23 1.62
N GLU A 69 -4.87 2.56 1.48
CA GLU A 69 -3.71 3.43 1.70
C GLU A 69 -3.11 3.22 3.10
N GLY A 70 -3.95 3.21 4.14
CA GLY A 70 -3.50 2.98 5.51
C GLY A 70 -2.85 1.61 5.72
N ARG A 71 -3.40 0.56 5.10
CA ARG A 71 -2.83 -0.80 5.16
C ARG A 71 -1.49 -0.89 4.43
N PHE A 72 -1.38 -0.31 3.23
CA PHE A 72 -0.12 -0.33 2.48
C PHE A 72 0.95 0.53 3.13
N THR A 73 0.58 1.66 3.73
CA THR A 73 1.51 2.49 4.51
C THR A 73 2.05 1.73 5.71
N LYS A 74 1.19 1.05 6.49
CA LYS A 74 1.63 0.21 7.61
C LYS A 74 2.48 -0.98 7.15
N GLY A 75 2.10 -1.59 6.03
CA GLY A 75 2.88 -2.64 5.38
C GLY A 75 4.28 -2.15 5.02
N HIS A 76 4.38 -0.99 4.38
CA HIS A 76 5.65 -0.35 4.04
C HIS A 76 6.52 -0.09 5.26
N GLN A 77 5.96 0.49 6.32
CA GLN A 77 6.68 0.73 7.57
C GLN A 77 7.22 -0.57 8.17
N THR A 78 6.37 -1.61 8.25
CA THR A 78 6.74 -2.92 8.79
C THR A 78 7.86 -3.56 7.97
N LEU A 79 7.76 -3.50 6.65
CA LEU A 79 8.75 -4.07 5.75
C LEU A 79 10.09 -3.30 5.79
N SER A 80 10.05 -1.98 5.86
CA SER A 80 11.25 -1.14 6.02
C SER A 80 11.95 -1.40 7.34
N LEU A 81 11.21 -1.43 8.45
CA LEU A 81 11.72 -1.78 9.78
C LEU A 81 12.35 -3.18 9.79
N SER A 82 11.72 -4.14 9.12
CA SER A 82 12.27 -5.48 9.00
C SER A 82 13.60 -5.44 8.25
N TYR A 83 13.64 -4.81 7.07
CA TYR A 83 14.86 -4.67 6.27
C TYR A 83 16.02 -4.03 7.05
N ASP A 84 15.77 -2.94 7.77
CA ASP A 84 16.78 -2.26 8.58
C ASP A 84 17.31 -3.16 9.70
N ASN A 85 16.42 -3.91 10.35
CA ASN A 85 16.81 -4.87 11.40
C ASN A 85 17.66 -6.01 10.84
N TYR A 86 17.34 -6.52 9.64
CA TYR A 86 18.15 -7.53 8.96
C TYR A 86 19.53 -6.98 8.59
N GLN A 87 19.60 -5.83 7.92
CA GLN A 87 20.88 -5.16 7.60
C GLN A 87 21.78 -4.96 8.82
N ARG A 88 21.20 -4.52 9.95
CA ARG A 88 21.94 -4.33 11.19
C ARG A 88 22.45 -5.65 11.76
N THR A 89 21.63 -6.70 11.70
CA THR A 89 22.00 -8.03 12.19
C THR A 89 23.12 -8.63 11.33
N ASP A 90 23.02 -8.53 10.00
CA ASP A 90 24.06 -8.99 9.07
C ASP A 90 25.39 -8.27 9.28
N LYS A 91 25.38 -6.94 9.45
CA LYS A 91 26.61 -6.19 9.78
C LYS A 91 27.25 -6.66 11.08
N ASN A 92 26.44 -6.89 12.10
CA ASN A 92 26.92 -7.35 13.40
C ASN A 92 27.46 -8.79 13.37
N ILE A 93 26.85 -9.66 12.56
CA ILE A 93 27.30 -11.05 12.36
C ILE A 93 28.57 -11.06 11.51
N GLY A 94 28.60 -10.33 10.38
CA GLY A 94 29.76 -10.19 9.52
C GLY A 94 30.99 -9.68 10.27
N ALA A 95 30.82 -8.70 11.17
CA ALA A 95 31.89 -8.20 12.03
C ALA A 95 32.41 -9.24 13.04
N LYS A 96 31.60 -10.24 13.42
CA LYS A 96 32.01 -11.32 14.34
C LYS A 96 32.72 -12.48 13.65
N PHE A 97 32.54 -12.65 12.35
CA PHE A 97 33.12 -13.75 11.57
C PHE A 97 34.25 -13.30 10.63
N GLN A 98 34.60 -12.01 10.59
CA GLN A 98 35.86 -11.53 10.07
C GLN A 98 36.98 -11.79 11.11
N LEU A 99 37.61 -12.97 11.02
CA LEU A 99 38.94 -13.26 11.54
C LEU A 99 39.96 -13.20 10.39
#